data_AF-A0A7X6Q5K9-F1
#
_entry.id   AF-A0A7X6Q5K9-F1
#
_cell.length_a   1.000
_cell.length_b   1.000
_cell.length_c   1.000
_cell.angle_alpha   90.00
_cell.angle_beta   90.00
_cell.angle_gamma   90.00
#
_symmetry.space_group_name_H-M   'P 1'
#
loop_
_entity.id
_entity.type
_entity.pdbx_description
1 polymer ?
#
loop_
_entity_poly.entity_id
_entity_poly.type
_entity_poly.pdbx_seq_one_letter_code
_entity_poly.pdbx_strand_id
1 'polypeptide(L)'
;MLQYSFLKKHLLLVLSILFVLCLNTSAQAMGRVQTDPNEGEALISLEEANQRCEVVLAIFNLEKLEGQINVIELSAIVRSLRDEGKLPAKFLTKKQAETLGWHPGRPFSQIKELRGRSLGGDHFGNFEKRLPEAKYFEADLDYLGLKRNAKRVVYKDHEHMYVTIDHYESFERVPACH
;
A
#
# COMPACT_ATOMS: atom_id res chain seq x y z
N MET A 1 42.08 37.35 -67.02
CA MET A 1 40.60 37.18 -66.98
C MET A 1 40.15 35.91 -66.26
N LEU A 2 40.93 34.81 -66.25
CA LEU A 2 40.56 33.54 -65.60
C LEU A 2 40.64 33.53 -64.06
N GLN A 3 41.52 34.31 -63.44
CA GLN A 3 41.68 34.33 -61.97
C GLN A 3 40.50 35.01 -61.23
N TYR A 4 39.86 35.99 -61.87
CA TYR A 4 38.71 36.73 -61.31
C TYR A 4 37.41 35.90 -61.33
N SER A 5 37.26 35.01 -62.31
CA SER A 5 36.13 34.06 -62.40
C SER A 5 36.19 33.00 -61.30
N PHE A 6 37.39 32.51 -60.99
CA PHE A 6 37.63 31.53 -59.93
C PHE A 6 37.36 32.12 -58.54
N LEU A 7 37.83 33.34 -58.29
CA LEU A 7 37.62 34.04 -57.02
C LEU A 7 36.15 34.41 -56.77
N LYS A 8 35.40 34.83 -57.82
CA LYS A 8 33.95 35.10 -57.71
C LYS A 8 33.14 33.83 -57.44
N LYS A 9 33.46 32.71 -58.09
CA LYS A 9 32.76 31.43 -57.88
C LYS A 9 32.99 30.89 -56.47
N HIS A 10 34.21 30.99 -55.93
CA HIS A 10 34.49 30.60 -54.56
C HIS A 10 33.89 31.57 -53.54
N LEU A 11 33.86 32.88 -53.81
CA LEU A 11 33.19 33.84 -52.95
C LEU A 11 31.66 33.59 -52.87
N LEU A 12 31.01 33.27 -54.00
CA LEU A 12 29.59 32.88 -54.07
C LEU A 12 29.31 31.53 -53.37
N LEU A 13 30.22 30.57 -53.47
CA LEU A 13 30.13 29.28 -52.77
C LEU A 13 30.30 29.45 -51.25
N VAL A 14 31.23 30.29 -50.82
CA VAL A 14 31.47 30.57 -49.40
C VAL A 14 30.31 31.38 -48.80
N LEU A 15 29.76 32.35 -49.53
CA LEU A 15 28.57 33.11 -49.10
C LEU A 15 27.31 32.23 -49.00
N SER A 16 27.12 31.26 -49.91
CA SER A 16 25.99 30.33 -49.84
C SER A 16 26.13 29.31 -48.71
N ILE A 17 27.35 28.82 -48.41
CA ILE A 17 27.61 27.95 -47.26
C ILE A 17 27.41 28.71 -45.93
N LEU A 18 27.88 29.97 -45.83
CA LEU A 18 27.62 30.83 -44.66
C LEU A 18 26.13 31.12 -44.46
N PHE A 19 25.38 31.34 -45.54
CA PHE A 19 23.92 31.56 -45.47
C PHE A 19 23.16 30.31 -45.00
N VAL A 20 23.56 29.11 -45.43
CA VAL A 20 22.96 27.84 -44.97
C VAL A 20 23.32 27.52 -43.51
N LEU A 21 24.52 27.91 -43.06
CA LEU A 21 24.94 27.75 -41.65
C LEU A 21 24.22 28.75 -40.72
N CYS A 22 23.96 29.98 -41.15
CA CYS A 22 23.20 30.97 -40.37
C CYS A 22 21.70 30.64 -40.23
N LEU A 23 21.11 29.86 -41.14
CA LEU A 23 19.69 29.46 -41.07
C LEU A 23 19.44 28.24 -40.15
N ASN A 24 20.48 27.57 -39.66
CA ASN A 24 20.35 26.40 -38.77
C ASN A 24 20.73 26.68 -37.31
N THR A 25 20.88 27.95 -36.91
CA THR A 25 21.11 28.33 -35.51
C THR A 25 19.99 29.22 -34.98
N SER A 26 18.74 28.76 -35.09
CA SER A 26 17.72 29.04 -34.09
C SER A 26 17.70 27.93 -33.05
N ALA A 27 18.88 27.64 -32.47
CA ALA A 27 18.95 27.01 -31.17
C ALA A 27 18.33 28.02 -30.19
N GLN A 28 17.06 27.81 -29.88
CA GLN A 28 16.40 28.48 -28.78
C GLN A 28 17.32 28.39 -27.57
N ALA A 29 17.68 29.55 -27.03
CA ALA A 29 18.19 29.65 -25.68
C ALA A 29 17.08 29.14 -24.75
N MET A 30 17.05 27.83 -24.50
CA MET A 30 16.33 27.27 -23.37
C MET A 30 17.06 27.79 -22.14
N GLY A 31 16.53 28.85 -21.54
CA GLY A 31 16.79 29.11 -20.14
C GLY A 31 16.50 27.81 -19.39
N ARG A 32 17.46 27.34 -18.58
CA ARG A 32 17.14 26.38 -17.54
C ARG A 32 16.18 27.09 -16.59
N VAL A 33 14.88 26.94 -16.86
CA VAL A 33 13.87 26.98 -15.82
C VAL A 33 14.28 25.87 -14.87
N GLN A 34 14.58 26.23 -13.62
CA GLN A 34 14.68 25.25 -12.56
C GLN A 34 13.38 24.46 -12.57
N THR A 35 13.45 23.20 -12.96
CA THR A 35 12.34 22.28 -12.82
C THR A 35 12.02 22.20 -11.34
N ASP A 36 10.87 22.75 -10.97
CA ASP A 36 10.21 22.53 -9.69
C ASP A 36 10.19 21.00 -9.43
N PRO A 37 10.59 20.49 -8.25
CA PRO A 37 10.68 19.05 -7.98
C PRO A 37 9.36 18.29 -8.00
N ASN A 38 8.25 18.91 -8.42
CA ASN A 38 6.90 18.43 -8.20
C ASN A 38 6.06 18.31 -9.49
N GLU A 39 6.65 17.82 -10.58
CA GLU A 39 5.87 17.32 -11.72
C GLU A 39 6.24 15.87 -12.00
N GLY A 40 5.38 14.96 -11.54
CA GLY A 40 5.55 13.53 -11.75
C GLY A 40 4.68 12.59 -10.93
N GLU A 41 3.71 13.08 -10.16
CA GLU A 41 2.68 12.21 -9.57
C GLU A 41 1.35 12.51 -10.28
N ALA A 42 0.82 11.53 -11.02
CA ALA A 42 -0.49 11.65 -11.62
C ALA A 42 -1.50 11.97 -10.51
N LEU A 43 -2.26 13.07 -10.66
CA LEU A 43 -3.42 13.35 -9.80
C LEU A 43 -4.46 12.26 -10.08
N ILE A 44 -4.46 11.25 -9.21
CA ILE A 44 -5.40 10.14 -9.24
C ILE A 44 -6.80 10.73 -9.16
N SER A 45 -7.69 10.27 -10.05
CA SER A 45 -9.05 10.81 -10.09
C SER A 45 -9.74 10.57 -8.75
N LEU A 46 -10.67 11.44 -8.36
CA LEU A 46 -11.43 11.27 -7.12
C LEU A 46 -12.12 9.90 -7.06
N GLU A 47 -12.54 9.38 -8.21
CA GLU A 47 -13.11 8.04 -8.37
C GLU A 47 -12.09 6.94 -8.01
N GLU A 48 -10.88 7.01 -8.58
CA GLU A 48 -9.80 6.04 -8.29
C GLU A 48 -9.27 6.17 -6.86
N ALA A 49 -9.22 7.39 -6.30
CA ALA A 49 -8.86 7.62 -4.91
C ALA A 49 -9.90 7.02 -3.95
N ASN A 50 -11.19 7.13 -4.30
CA ASN A 50 -12.30 6.54 -3.54
C ASN A 50 -12.38 5.02 -3.65
N GLN A 51 -11.71 4.41 -4.64
CA GLN A 51 -11.59 2.96 -4.76
C GLN A 51 -10.42 2.37 -3.98
N ARG A 52 -9.53 3.21 -3.41
CA ARG A 52 -8.42 2.71 -2.58
C ARG A 52 -8.95 1.97 -1.37
N CYS A 53 -8.34 0.82 -1.10
CA CYS A 53 -8.72 -0.03 0.02
C CYS A 53 -8.70 0.69 1.37
N GLU A 54 -7.73 1.58 1.61
CA GLU A 54 -7.69 2.39 2.83
C GLU A 54 -8.92 3.31 2.99
N VAL A 55 -9.44 3.88 1.89
CA VAL A 55 -10.62 4.76 1.94
C VAL A 55 -11.88 3.95 2.23
N VAL A 56 -12.07 2.85 1.52
CA VAL A 56 -13.20 1.93 1.75
C VAL A 56 -13.21 1.43 3.19
N LEU A 57 -12.05 1.03 3.71
CA LEU A 57 -11.93 0.52 5.08
C LEU A 57 -12.02 1.63 6.14
N ALA A 58 -11.67 2.87 5.82
CA ALA A 58 -11.91 4.01 6.70
C ALA A 58 -13.40 4.29 6.87
N ILE A 59 -14.17 4.28 5.77
CA ILE A 59 -15.63 4.44 5.81
C ILE A 59 -16.26 3.29 6.62
N PHE A 60 -15.88 2.06 6.31
CA PHE A 60 -16.31 0.88 7.07
C PHE A 60 -16.04 1.01 8.57
N ASN A 61 -14.83 1.43 8.95
CA ASN A 61 -14.48 1.65 10.36
C ASN A 61 -15.41 2.69 11.02
N LEU A 62 -15.65 3.82 10.36
CA LEU A 62 -16.50 4.88 10.89
C LEU A 62 -17.97 4.45 11.02
N GLU A 63 -18.51 3.74 10.03
CA GLU A 63 -19.93 3.38 9.98
C GLU A 63 -20.29 2.14 10.79
N LYS A 64 -19.37 1.17 10.88
CA LYS A 64 -19.66 -0.18 11.43
C LYS A 64 -18.88 -0.51 12.68
N LEU A 65 -17.72 0.12 12.88
CA LEU A 65 -16.80 -0.21 13.97
C LEU A 65 -16.55 0.99 14.90
N GLU A 66 -17.41 2.00 14.83
CA GLU A 66 -17.38 3.21 15.67
C GLU A 66 -16.04 3.97 15.62
N GLY A 67 -15.31 3.85 14.51
CA GLY A 67 -13.98 4.44 14.34
C GLY A 67 -12.90 3.80 15.22
N GLN A 68 -13.17 2.66 15.84
CA GLN A 68 -12.29 2.12 16.88
C GLN A 68 -11.06 1.40 16.34
N ILE A 69 -10.98 1.00 15.06
CA ILE A 69 -9.86 0.19 14.57
C ILE A 69 -8.75 0.99 13.87
N ASN A 70 -7.53 0.43 13.81
CA ASN A 70 -6.46 0.93 12.95
C ASN A 70 -6.69 0.49 11.49
N VAL A 71 -7.17 1.42 10.67
CA VAL A 71 -7.48 1.19 9.25
C VAL A 71 -6.25 0.73 8.46
N ILE A 72 -5.06 1.24 8.78
CA ILE A 72 -3.83 0.87 8.06
C ILE A 72 -3.47 -0.59 8.33
N GLU A 73 -3.65 -1.05 9.56
CA GLU A 73 -3.42 -2.46 9.90
C GLU A 73 -4.42 -3.39 9.21
N LEU A 74 -5.73 -3.05 9.23
CA LEU A 74 -6.73 -3.84 8.53
C LEU A 74 -6.45 -3.87 7.02
N SER A 75 -6.10 -2.73 6.43
CA SER A 75 -5.75 -2.63 5.00
C SER A 75 -4.56 -3.52 4.64
N ALA A 76 -3.53 -3.55 5.49
CA ALA A 76 -2.38 -4.43 5.30
C ALA A 76 -2.76 -5.92 5.37
N ILE A 77 -3.67 -6.30 6.27
CA ILE A 77 -4.18 -7.67 6.37
C ILE A 77 -4.95 -8.05 5.11
N VAL A 78 -5.89 -7.22 4.66
CA VAL A 78 -6.69 -7.45 3.44
C VAL A 78 -5.79 -7.63 2.23
N ARG A 79 -4.82 -6.71 2.02
CA ARG A 79 -3.89 -6.79 0.90
C ARG A 79 -3.02 -8.04 0.94
N SER A 80 -2.42 -8.36 2.09
CA SER A 80 -1.54 -9.53 2.21
C SER A 80 -2.30 -10.85 2.00
N LEU A 81 -3.54 -10.96 2.49
CA LEU A 81 -4.38 -12.13 2.23
C LEU A 81 -4.77 -12.25 0.75
N ARG A 82 -5.04 -11.13 0.08
CA ARG A 82 -5.37 -11.11 -1.35
C ARG A 82 -4.17 -11.46 -2.22
N ASP A 83 -3.04 -10.81 -1.99
CA ASP A 83 -1.87 -10.85 -2.87
C ASP A 83 -1.01 -12.09 -2.59
N GLU A 84 -0.95 -12.56 -1.33
CA GLU A 84 -0.07 -13.65 -0.89
C GLU A 84 -0.80 -14.85 -0.27
N GLY A 85 -2.12 -14.75 -0.01
CA GLY A 85 -2.88 -15.81 0.64
C GLY A 85 -2.52 -16.06 2.11
N LYS A 86 -1.83 -15.12 2.77
CA LYS A 86 -1.36 -15.25 4.16
C LYS A 86 -1.39 -13.91 4.90
N LEU A 87 -1.30 -13.98 6.23
CA LEU A 87 -1.22 -12.77 7.06
C LEU A 87 0.14 -12.05 6.88
N PRO A 88 0.20 -10.74 7.16
CA PRO A 88 1.45 -10.00 7.23
C PRO A 88 2.47 -10.66 8.18
N ALA A 89 3.76 -10.53 7.87
CA ALA A 89 4.85 -11.23 8.58
C ALA A 89 4.95 -10.95 10.09
N LYS A 90 4.27 -9.92 10.61
CA LYS A 90 4.22 -9.62 12.05
C LYS A 90 3.39 -10.63 12.84
N PHE A 91 2.52 -11.39 12.18
CA PHE A 91 1.64 -12.36 12.81
C PHE A 91 2.35 -13.70 13.04
N LEU A 92 2.05 -14.29 14.20
CA LEU A 92 2.51 -15.63 14.58
C LEU A 92 1.32 -16.40 15.17
N THR A 93 1.27 -17.70 14.91
CA THR A 93 0.32 -18.58 15.61
C THR A 93 0.66 -18.65 17.10
N LYS A 94 -0.32 -19.01 17.94
CA LYS A 94 -0.11 -19.27 19.38
C LYS A 94 1.05 -20.26 19.60
N LYS A 95 1.09 -21.34 18.82
CA LYS A 95 2.18 -22.34 18.88
C LYS A 95 3.55 -21.73 18.60
N GLN A 96 3.69 -20.89 17.57
CA GLN A 96 4.96 -20.21 17.29
C GLN A 96 5.34 -19.25 18.42
N ALA A 97 4.40 -18.49 18.97
CA ALA A 97 4.66 -17.61 20.10
C ALA A 97 5.09 -18.41 21.35
N GLU A 98 4.48 -19.55 21.63
CA GLU A 98 4.84 -20.46 22.73
C GLU A 98 6.29 -20.96 22.61
N THR A 99 6.75 -21.29 21.39
CA THR A 99 8.16 -21.67 21.18
C THR A 99 9.15 -20.55 21.49
N LEU A 100 8.69 -19.30 21.50
CA LEU A 100 9.45 -18.11 21.86
C LEU A 100 9.26 -17.72 23.34
N GLY A 101 8.64 -18.59 24.16
CA GLY A 101 8.47 -18.40 25.59
C GLY A 101 7.21 -17.64 26.01
N TRP A 102 6.27 -17.41 25.09
CA TRP A 102 4.96 -16.87 25.42
C TRP A 102 4.06 -17.93 26.06
N HIS A 103 3.13 -17.48 26.89
CA HIS A 103 2.02 -18.27 27.41
C HIS A 103 0.82 -17.34 27.66
N PRO A 104 -0.42 -17.87 27.73
CA PRO A 104 -1.60 -17.06 27.99
C PRO A 104 -1.42 -16.14 29.21
N GLY A 105 -1.87 -14.88 29.06
CA GLY A 105 -1.72 -13.85 30.09
C GLY A 105 -0.38 -13.09 30.07
N ARG A 106 0.67 -13.62 29.42
CA ARG A 106 1.95 -12.92 29.30
C ARG A 106 1.94 -11.92 28.13
N PRO A 107 2.24 -10.63 28.37
CA PRO A 107 2.40 -9.65 27.30
C PRO A 107 3.58 -9.94 26.39
N PHE A 108 3.44 -9.72 25.08
CA PHE A 108 4.54 -9.85 24.12
C PHE A 108 5.67 -8.85 24.40
N SER A 109 5.38 -7.67 24.95
CA SER A 109 6.38 -6.65 25.28
C SER A 109 7.47 -7.15 26.25
N GLN A 110 7.15 -8.16 27.06
CA GLN A 110 8.04 -8.80 28.02
C GLN A 110 8.98 -9.84 27.38
N ILE A 111 8.81 -10.15 26.10
CA ILE A 111 9.61 -11.15 25.37
C ILE A 111 10.25 -10.44 24.17
N LYS A 112 11.59 -10.38 24.15
CA LYS A 112 12.33 -9.55 23.20
C LYS A 112 12.01 -9.89 21.74
N GLU A 113 11.88 -11.18 21.45
CA GLU A 113 11.64 -11.76 20.12
C GLU A 113 10.22 -11.49 19.60
N LEU A 114 9.29 -11.16 20.50
CA LEU A 114 7.87 -10.93 20.22
C LEU A 114 7.48 -9.45 20.17
N ARG A 115 8.40 -8.52 20.43
CA ARG A 115 8.12 -7.08 20.36
C ARG A 115 7.70 -6.68 18.95
N GLY A 116 6.59 -5.95 18.85
CA GLY A 116 6.00 -5.53 17.56
C GLY A 116 5.28 -6.64 16.79
N ARG A 117 5.20 -7.86 17.33
CA ARG A 117 4.46 -8.98 16.74
C ARG A 117 3.05 -9.07 17.30
N SER A 118 2.22 -9.88 16.67
CA SER A 118 0.84 -10.15 17.08
C SER A 118 0.47 -11.62 16.90
N LEU A 119 -0.58 -12.08 17.59
CA LEU A 119 -1.11 -13.43 17.38
C LEU A 119 -2.03 -13.47 16.15
N GLY A 120 -1.92 -14.51 15.35
CA GLY A 120 -2.85 -14.74 14.24
C GLY A 120 -2.51 -15.96 13.39
N GLY A 121 -3.52 -16.44 12.65
CA GLY A 121 -3.43 -17.63 11.80
C GLY A 121 -3.89 -18.91 12.49
N ASP A 122 -4.31 -18.85 13.75
CA ASP A 122 -4.92 -19.98 14.44
C ASP A 122 -6.37 -20.19 13.97
N HIS A 123 -6.86 -21.43 14.06
CA HIS A 123 -8.23 -21.78 13.69
C HIS A 123 -9.27 -21.09 14.60
N PHE A 124 -10.28 -20.48 13.98
CA PHE A 124 -11.45 -19.93 14.67
C PHE A 124 -12.62 -20.92 14.58
N GLY A 125 -13.10 -21.39 15.73
CA GLY A 125 -14.05 -22.49 15.80
C GLY A 125 -15.48 -22.18 15.38
N ASN A 126 -15.90 -20.91 15.36
CA ASN A 126 -17.29 -20.48 15.09
C ASN A 126 -18.34 -21.30 15.88
N PHE A 127 -18.05 -21.64 17.14
CA PHE A 127 -18.90 -22.56 17.94
C PHE A 127 -20.30 -22.00 18.20
N GLU A 128 -20.43 -20.68 18.30
CA GLU A 128 -21.69 -19.96 18.50
C GLU A 128 -22.43 -19.72 17.18
N LYS A 129 -21.86 -20.14 16.04
CA LYS A 129 -22.46 -20.06 14.70
C LYS A 129 -22.92 -18.65 14.31
N ARG A 130 -22.17 -17.64 14.73
CA ARG A 130 -22.42 -16.23 14.37
C ARG A 130 -21.99 -15.91 12.94
N LEU A 131 -21.12 -16.73 12.34
CA LEU A 131 -20.71 -16.66 10.94
C LEU A 131 -21.29 -17.85 10.14
N PRO A 132 -21.38 -17.76 8.80
CA PRO A 132 -21.71 -18.91 7.94
C PRO A 132 -20.81 -20.12 8.19
N GLU A 133 -21.23 -21.32 7.81
CA GLU A 133 -20.38 -22.52 7.99
C GLU A 133 -19.19 -22.51 7.01
N ALA A 134 -17.98 -22.39 7.56
CA ALA A 134 -16.73 -22.55 6.84
C ALA A 134 -15.58 -22.80 7.82
N LYS A 135 -14.39 -23.08 7.27
CA LYS A 135 -13.15 -23.10 8.04
C LYS A 135 -12.59 -21.69 8.13
N TYR A 136 -12.57 -21.13 9.33
CA TYR A 136 -12.05 -19.79 9.60
C TYR A 136 -10.74 -19.83 10.39
N PHE A 137 -10.03 -18.71 10.30
CA PHE A 137 -8.84 -18.37 11.07
C PHE A 137 -9.05 -17.01 11.73
N GLU A 138 -8.30 -16.73 12.79
CA GLU A 138 -8.36 -15.44 13.51
C GLU A 138 -7.00 -14.76 13.58
N ALA A 139 -7.01 -13.43 13.68
CA ALA A 139 -5.85 -12.60 13.95
C ALA A 139 -6.20 -11.44 14.90
N ASP A 140 -5.29 -11.14 15.83
CA ASP A 140 -5.40 -10.00 16.74
C ASP A 140 -5.26 -8.68 15.95
N LEU A 141 -6.25 -7.78 16.10
CA LEU A 141 -6.24 -6.47 15.48
C LEU A 141 -5.90 -5.38 16.52
N ASP A 142 -5.11 -4.38 16.14
CA ASP A 142 -4.68 -3.27 17.00
C ASP A 142 -3.94 -3.72 18.28
N TYR A 143 -3.25 -4.86 18.23
CA TYR A 143 -2.51 -5.35 19.39
C TYR A 143 -1.22 -4.56 19.61
N LEU A 144 -1.07 -3.98 20.80
CA LEU A 144 0.07 -3.13 21.17
C LEU A 144 1.19 -3.88 21.93
N GLY A 145 1.14 -5.21 22.00
CA GLY A 145 2.14 -5.99 22.73
C GLY A 145 1.92 -6.08 24.24
N LEU A 146 0.89 -5.43 24.78
CA LEU A 146 0.53 -5.45 26.20
C LEU A 146 -0.48 -6.58 26.50
N LYS A 147 -1.58 -6.27 27.19
CA LYS A 147 -2.73 -7.17 27.33
C LYS A 147 -3.46 -7.25 25.99
N ARG A 148 -3.87 -8.47 25.59
CA ARG A 148 -4.69 -8.68 24.39
C ARG A 148 -6.03 -7.96 24.55
N ASN A 149 -6.46 -7.29 23.49
CA ASN A 149 -7.71 -6.53 23.43
C ASN A 149 -8.87 -7.41 22.91
N ALA A 150 -10.01 -6.80 22.63
CA ALA A 150 -11.23 -7.43 22.11
C ALA A 150 -11.26 -7.66 20.60
N LYS A 151 -10.38 -6.98 19.85
CA LYS A 151 -10.53 -6.77 18.42
C LYS A 151 -9.86 -7.85 17.60
N ARG A 152 -10.58 -8.42 16.64
CA ARG A 152 -10.06 -9.51 15.79
C ARG A 152 -10.51 -9.35 14.36
N VAL A 153 -9.66 -9.80 13.46
CA VAL A 153 -10.07 -10.19 12.11
C VAL A 153 -10.32 -11.69 12.11
N VAL A 154 -11.49 -12.12 11.64
CA VAL A 154 -11.84 -13.52 11.39
C VAL A 154 -12.00 -13.71 9.89
N TYR A 155 -11.27 -14.65 9.31
CA TYR A 155 -11.19 -14.78 7.85
C TYR A 155 -11.12 -16.25 7.40
N LYS A 156 -11.70 -16.52 6.25
CA LYS A 156 -11.49 -17.77 5.50
C LYS A 156 -10.49 -17.55 4.37
N ASP A 157 -10.67 -16.45 3.65
CA ASP A 157 -9.86 -15.95 2.54
C ASP A 157 -10.02 -14.42 2.48
N HIS A 158 -9.43 -13.77 1.46
CA HIS A 158 -9.46 -12.31 1.32
C HIS A 158 -10.85 -11.72 0.98
N GLU A 159 -11.78 -12.54 0.50
CA GLU A 159 -13.15 -12.10 0.16
C GLU A 159 -14.14 -12.37 1.31
N HIS A 160 -13.78 -13.27 2.22
CA HIS A 160 -14.62 -13.71 3.34
C HIS A 160 -13.94 -13.38 4.67
N MET A 161 -13.95 -12.08 5.01
CA MET A 161 -13.36 -11.52 6.22
C MET A 161 -14.41 -10.78 7.05
N TYR A 162 -14.25 -10.84 8.36
CA TYR A 162 -15.10 -10.19 9.36
C TYR A 162 -14.24 -9.53 10.42
N VAL A 163 -14.71 -8.43 10.99
CA VAL A 163 -14.12 -7.79 12.17
C VAL A 163 -15.08 -7.91 13.34
N THR A 164 -14.54 -8.24 14.51
CA THR A 164 -15.22 -8.06 15.81
C THR A 164 -14.41 -7.04 16.61
N ILE A 165 -15.11 -6.17 17.35
CA ILE A 165 -14.49 -5.21 18.30
C ILE A 165 -14.90 -5.49 19.75
N ASP A 166 -15.69 -6.54 19.97
CA ASP A 166 -16.41 -6.85 21.20
C ASP A 166 -16.17 -8.30 21.66
N HIS A 167 -14.97 -8.83 21.43
CA HIS A 167 -14.62 -10.20 21.85
C HIS A 167 -15.57 -11.26 21.26
N TYR A 168 -15.79 -11.20 19.94
CA TYR A 168 -16.57 -12.16 19.15
C TYR A 168 -18.08 -12.10 19.39
N GLU A 169 -18.61 -11.16 20.18
CA GLU A 169 -20.06 -11.03 20.42
C GLU A 169 -20.83 -10.65 19.15
N SER A 170 -20.26 -9.77 18.32
CA SER A 170 -20.79 -9.41 17.00
C SER A 170 -19.69 -9.36 15.93
N PHE A 171 -20.11 -9.40 14.66
CA PHE A 171 -19.21 -9.42 13.51
C PHE A 171 -19.73 -8.54 12.38
N GLU A 172 -18.84 -7.70 11.85
CA GLU A 172 -19.11 -6.88 10.69
C GLU A 172 -18.28 -7.38 9.51
N ARG A 173 -18.94 -7.61 8.37
CA ARG A 173 -18.27 -8.12 7.18
C ARG A 173 -17.39 -7.03 6.57
N VAL A 174 -16.12 -7.35 6.35
CA VAL A 174 -15.18 -6.44 5.69
C VAL A 174 -15.63 -6.27 4.22
N PRO A 175 -15.79 -5.02 3.72
CA PRO A 175 -16.10 -4.78 2.32
C PRO A 175 -14.92 -5.18 1.42
N ALA A 176 -15.22 -5.60 0.19
CA ALA A 176 -14.17 -5.85 -0.80
C ALA A 176 -13.50 -4.52 -1.19
N CYS A 177 -12.18 -4.55 -1.34
CA CYS A 177 -11.43 -3.42 -1.87
C CYS A 177 -10.12 -3.83 -2.54
N HIS A 178 -9.62 -2.94 -3.41
CA HIS A 178 -8.50 -3.19 -4.32
C HIS A 178 -7.35 -2.21 -4.06
#